data_AF-A0A377AUH3-F1
#
_entry.id   AF-A0A377AUH3-F1
#
_cell.length_a   1.000
_cell.length_b   1.000
_cell.length_c   1.000
_cell.angle_alpha   90.00
_cell.angle_beta   90.00
_cell.angle_gamma   90.00
#
_symmetry.space_group_name_H-M   'P 1'
#
loop_
_entity.id
_entity.type
_entity.pdbx_description
1 polymer ?
#
loop_
_entity_poly.entity_id
_entity_poly.type
_entity_poly.pdbx_seq_one_letter_code
_entity_poly.pdbx_strand_id
1 'polypeptide(L)'
;MLDEMNDFRLTPTGTLKINAARVAARIFLMPLLVGFTREYPDIKVELTTDDSLVDIVQQGFDAGVRLSGIVEKDMISVAIGPPVKLCVAATPEYFARYGKPRHPHDLLNHQCVVFRYPSGKPFHWQFAKELEIAVAGNIILDDVDAELEAVLMGAGIGYLLYEQIKEYLDTGRLECVLGDWSTERPGFQIYYPNRQYMSCGLRAFLDYVKTGQICQSQRHRPQ
;
A
#
# COMPACT_ATOMS: atom_id res chain seq x y z
N MET A 1 39.37 -20.39 31.56
CA MET A 1 39.52 -20.39 30.09
C MET A 1 38.32 -21.12 29.50
N LEU A 2 37.14 -20.52 29.67
CA LEU A 2 35.83 -20.98 29.21
C LEU A 2 34.94 -19.73 29.29
N ASP A 3 35.18 -18.75 28.42
CA ASP A 3 34.32 -17.55 28.26
C ASP A 3 34.70 -16.74 27.00
N GLU A 4 35.05 -17.43 25.90
CA GLU A 4 35.29 -16.79 24.58
C GLU A 4 34.38 -17.34 23.48
N MET A 5 33.35 -18.13 23.82
CA MET A 5 32.48 -18.82 22.84
C MET A 5 31.06 -18.28 22.76
N ASN A 6 30.82 -16.98 22.99
CA ASN A 6 29.46 -16.42 22.82
C ASN A 6 29.37 -15.11 22.00
N ASP A 7 30.47 -14.64 21.41
CA ASP A 7 30.47 -13.41 20.58
C ASP A 7 30.23 -13.66 19.07
N PHE A 8 29.92 -14.90 18.67
CA PHE A 8 29.66 -15.28 17.27
C PHE A 8 28.17 -15.30 16.86
N ARG A 9 27.31 -14.46 17.46
CA ARG A 9 25.91 -14.27 17.04
C ARG A 9 25.47 -12.80 16.94
N LEU A 10 26.38 -11.88 16.62
CA LEU A 10 26.06 -10.45 16.57
C LEU A 10 25.34 -10.03 15.27
N THR A 11 25.43 -10.80 14.19
CA THR A 11 24.73 -10.50 12.94
C THR A 11 23.40 -11.27 12.88
N PRO A 12 22.25 -10.59 12.71
CA PRO A 12 20.96 -11.25 12.48
C PRO A 12 21.04 -12.19 11.26
N THR A 13 20.60 -13.43 11.40
CA THR A 13 20.56 -14.43 10.31
C THR A 13 19.20 -15.12 10.24
N GLY A 14 18.84 -15.66 9.08
CA GLY A 14 17.64 -16.49 8.90
C GLY A 14 16.77 -16.03 7.74
N THR A 15 15.48 -16.40 7.75
CA THR A 15 14.50 -15.97 6.75
C THR A 15 13.43 -15.11 7.41
N LEU A 16 13.18 -13.93 6.86
CA LEU A 16 12.06 -13.05 7.18
C LEU A 16 10.96 -13.24 6.13
N LYS A 17 9.80 -13.74 6.55
CA LYS A 17 8.64 -14.01 5.69
C LYS A 17 7.57 -12.94 5.88
N ILE A 18 7.26 -12.20 4.83
CA ILE A 18 6.27 -11.11 4.87
C ILE A 18 5.16 -11.38 3.87
N ASN A 19 3.91 -11.19 4.31
CA ASN A 19 2.75 -11.14 3.42
C ASN A 19 2.28 -9.68 3.27
N ALA A 20 2.14 -9.16 2.06
CA ALA A 20 1.82 -7.75 1.84
C ALA A 20 0.71 -7.53 0.80
N ALA A 21 -0.10 -6.49 1.00
CA ALA A 21 -0.96 -5.96 -0.07
C ALA A 21 -0.09 -5.54 -1.26
N ARG A 22 -0.53 -5.83 -2.50
CA ARG A 22 0.30 -5.68 -3.71
C ARG A 22 0.82 -4.24 -3.89
N VAL A 23 -0.07 -3.27 -3.78
CA VAL A 23 0.28 -1.85 -3.88
C VAL A 23 1.28 -1.42 -2.78
N ALA A 24 1.12 -1.94 -1.57
CA ALA A 24 2.00 -1.64 -0.44
C ALA A 24 3.39 -2.22 -0.66
N ALA A 25 3.43 -3.46 -1.17
CA ALA A 25 4.64 -4.17 -1.50
C ALA A 25 5.47 -3.38 -2.51
N ARG A 26 4.84 -2.93 -3.60
CA ARG A 26 5.49 -2.22 -4.70
C ARG A 26 5.99 -0.83 -4.28
N ILE A 27 5.12 -0.03 -3.67
CA ILE A 27 5.40 1.41 -3.46
C ILE A 27 6.22 1.67 -2.20
N PHE A 28 5.94 0.97 -1.11
CA PHE A 28 6.52 1.28 0.20
C PHE A 28 7.52 0.22 0.67
N LEU A 29 7.17 -1.07 0.53
CA LEU A 29 7.96 -2.14 1.13
C LEU A 29 9.21 -2.50 0.32
N MET A 30 9.12 -2.57 -1.01
CA MET A 30 10.25 -2.98 -1.86
C MET A 30 11.49 -2.08 -1.68
N PRO A 31 11.38 -0.73 -1.67
CA PRO A 31 12.54 0.13 -1.39
C PRO A 31 13.15 -0.13 -0.01
N LEU A 32 12.31 -0.39 1.01
CA LEU A 32 12.77 -0.71 2.36
C LEU A 32 13.50 -2.06 2.40
N LEU A 33 12.95 -3.10 1.77
CA LEU A 33 13.56 -4.43 1.72
C LEU A 33 14.89 -4.44 0.97
N VAL A 34 15.00 -3.67 -0.14
CA VAL A 34 16.25 -3.55 -0.89
C VAL A 34 17.33 -2.87 -0.04
N GLY A 35 16.99 -1.82 0.72
CA GLY A 35 17.95 -1.19 1.61
C GLY A 35 18.30 -2.09 2.81
N PHE A 36 17.31 -2.75 3.41
CA PHE A 36 17.48 -3.67 4.53
C PHE A 36 18.41 -4.85 4.20
N THR A 37 18.23 -5.48 3.04
CA THR A 37 19.05 -6.63 2.63
C THR A 37 20.49 -6.25 2.27
N ARG A 38 20.76 -4.96 2.00
CA ARG A 38 22.14 -4.44 1.86
C ARG A 38 22.83 -4.26 3.22
N GLU A 39 22.07 -3.88 4.24
CA GLU A 39 22.58 -3.70 5.61
C GLU A 39 22.70 -5.04 6.36
N TYR A 40 21.78 -5.97 6.09
CA TYR A 40 21.73 -7.30 6.71
C TYR A 40 21.79 -8.42 5.63
N PRO A 41 22.96 -8.65 5.01
CA PRO A 41 23.09 -9.58 3.89
C PRO A 41 22.86 -11.06 4.26
N ASP A 42 22.96 -11.41 5.54
CA ASP A 42 22.74 -12.77 6.04
C ASP A 42 21.26 -13.10 6.33
N ILE A 43 20.36 -12.13 6.14
CA ILE A 43 18.91 -12.34 6.19
C ILE A 43 18.37 -12.54 4.78
N LYS A 44 17.68 -13.67 4.57
CA LYS A 44 16.84 -13.89 3.40
C LYS A 44 15.47 -13.27 3.63
N VAL A 45 14.91 -12.62 2.62
CA VAL A 45 13.54 -12.11 2.67
C VAL A 45 12.68 -12.90 1.69
N GLU A 46 11.58 -13.47 2.18
CA GLU A 46 10.51 -14.06 1.37
C GLU A 46 9.30 -13.11 1.43
N LEU A 47 8.92 -12.54 0.28
CA LEU A 47 7.77 -11.64 0.17
C LEU A 47 6.67 -12.30 -0.66
N THR A 48 5.50 -12.48 -0.06
CA THR A 48 4.27 -12.88 -0.76
C THR A 48 3.37 -11.68 -0.88
N THR A 49 2.95 -11.34 -2.11
CA THR A 49 1.99 -10.27 -2.36
C THR A 49 0.60 -10.83 -2.58
N ASP A 50 -0.32 -10.51 -1.68
CA ASP A 50 -1.69 -11.01 -1.67
C ASP A 50 -2.61 -9.98 -1.02
N ASP A 51 -3.69 -9.61 -1.74
CA ASP A 51 -4.69 -8.66 -1.25
C ASP A 51 -5.80 -9.35 -0.43
N SER A 52 -5.70 -10.66 -0.23
CA SER A 52 -6.56 -11.43 0.68
C SER A 52 -6.20 -11.16 2.13
N LEU A 53 -7.16 -11.20 3.05
CA LEU A 53 -6.86 -11.24 4.48
C LEU A 53 -6.56 -12.67 4.88
N VAL A 54 -5.29 -12.92 5.17
CA VAL A 54 -4.76 -14.21 5.58
C VAL A 54 -4.37 -14.19 7.04
N ASP A 55 -4.59 -15.31 7.73
CA ASP A 55 -3.97 -15.55 9.03
C ASP A 55 -2.47 -15.75 8.80
N ILE A 56 -1.70 -14.70 9.07
CA ILE A 56 -0.26 -14.69 8.85
C ILE A 56 0.46 -15.72 9.74
N VAL A 57 -0.09 -16.04 10.91
CA VAL A 57 0.53 -16.98 11.87
C VAL A 57 0.34 -18.41 11.38
N GLN A 58 -0.89 -18.79 11.02
CA GLN A 58 -1.18 -20.13 10.48
C GLN A 58 -0.42 -20.41 9.18
N GLN A 59 -0.21 -19.38 8.35
CA GLN A 59 0.55 -19.51 7.10
C GLN A 59 2.07 -19.36 7.27
N GLY A 60 2.56 -19.17 8.51
CA GLY A 60 3.99 -19.14 8.81
C GLY A 60 4.72 -17.88 8.36
N PHE A 61 4.01 -16.76 8.20
CA PHE A 61 4.62 -15.45 7.99
C PHE A 61 5.02 -14.81 9.33
N ASP A 62 6.15 -14.11 9.34
CA ASP A 62 6.59 -13.34 10.50
C ASP A 62 5.76 -12.05 10.67
N ALA A 63 5.35 -11.44 9.55
CA ALA A 63 4.60 -10.19 9.55
C ALA A 63 3.68 -10.07 8.32
N GLY A 64 2.65 -9.26 8.48
CA GLY A 64 1.80 -8.80 7.40
C GLY A 64 1.98 -7.30 7.14
N VAL A 65 1.63 -6.85 5.93
CA VAL A 65 1.56 -5.44 5.56
C VAL A 65 0.21 -5.14 4.92
N ARG A 66 -0.58 -4.28 5.55
CA ARG A 66 -1.93 -3.91 5.10
C ARG A 66 -2.21 -2.43 5.33
N LEU A 67 -3.22 -1.90 4.66
CA LEU A 67 -3.73 -0.56 4.94
C LEU A 67 -4.24 -0.52 6.38
N SER A 68 -4.01 0.59 7.09
CA SER A 68 -4.48 0.76 8.45
C SER A 68 -5.99 0.54 8.58
N GLY A 69 -6.43 -0.01 9.72
CA GLY A 69 -7.83 -0.33 10.01
C GLY A 69 -8.28 -1.74 9.62
N ILE A 70 -7.42 -2.51 8.94
CA ILE A 70 -7.71 -3.90 8.53
C ILE A 70 -6.99 -4.94 9.44
N VAL A 71 -6.15 -4.49 10.37
CA VAL A 71 -5.34 -5.35 11.24
C VAL A 71 -6.15 -5.88 12.43
N GLU A 72 -5.94 -7.14 12.80
CA GLU A 72 -6.55 -7.76 13.98
C GLU A 72 -6.17 -7.04 15.29
N LYS A 73 -7.11 -6.95 16.23
CA LYS A 73 -6.98 -6.14 17.47
C LYS A 73 -5.82 -6.57 18.38
N ASP A 74 -5.41 -7.83 18.32
CA ASP A 74 -4.40 -8.40 19.23
C ASP A 74 -2.98 -8.35 18.66
N MET A 75 -2.80 -7.74 17.49
CA MET A 75 -1.50 -7.60 16.82
C MET A 75 -0.89 -6.22 17.02
N ILE A 76 0.44 -6.17 17.00
CA ILE A 76 1.18 -4.89 17.07
C ILE A 76 1.33 -4.37 15.66
N SER A 77 1.11 -3.06 15.46
CA SER A 77 1.29 -2.40 14.17
C SER A 77 2.30 -1.25 14.23
N VAL A 78 3.04 -1.08 13.14
CA VAL A 78 4.00 0.00 12.91
C VAL A 78 3.78 0.56 11.51
N ALA A 79 3.63 1.86 11.39
CA ALA A 79 3.41 2.50 10.09
C ALA A 79 4.57 2.25 9.14
N ILE A 80 4.29 2.12 7.85
CA ILE A 80 5.29 2.16 6.78
C ILE A 80 4.95 3.26 5.79
N GLY A 81 5.73 4.34 5.87
CA GLY A 81 5.53 5.51 5.02
C GLY A 81 4.49 6.49 5.57
N PRO A 82 4.18 7.54 4.79
CA PRO A 82 3.27 8.61 5.19
C PRO A 82 1.81 8.15 5.18
N PRO A 83 0.88 8.98 5.69
CA PRO A 83 -0.52 8.90 5.32
C PRO A 83 -0.70 8.85 3.80
N VAL A 84 -1.73 8.13 3.37
CA VAL A 84 -2.02 7.90 1.96
C VAL A 84 -3.32 8.55 1.53
N LYS A 85 -3.45 8.80 0.23
CA LYS A 85 -4.65 9.40 -0.37
C LYS A 85 -5.11 8.59 -1.58
N LEU A 86 -6.41 8.26 -1.63
CA LEU A 86 -7.03 7.72 -2.84
C LEU A 86 -7.59 8.87 -3.68
N CYS A 87 -7.32 8.81 -4.97
CA CYS A 87 -7.61 9.84 -5.96
C CYS A 87 -8.58 9.29 -7.00
N VAL A 88 -9.59 10.09 -7.32
CA VAL A 88 -10.47 9.82 -8.46
C VAL A 88 -9.80 10.43 -9.69
N ALA A 89 -9.39 9.59 -10.63
CA ALA A 89 -8.60 10.03 -11.79
C ALA A 89 -9.03 9.34 -13.09
N ALA A 90 -8.89 10.06 -14.19
CA ALA A 90 -9.06 9.53 -15.55
C ALA A 90 -8.12 10.26 -16.51
N THR A 91 -8.05 9.81 -17.77
CA THR A 91 -7.32 10.55 -18.80
C THR A 91 -8.03 11.88 -19.12
N PRO A 92 -7.29 12.93 -19.52
CA PRO A 92 -7.88 14.16 -20.00
C PRO A 92 -8.86 13.94 -21.17
N GLU A 93 -8.57 12.97 -22.05
CA GLU A 93 -9.43 12.60 -23.17
C GLU A 93 -10.80 12.07 -22.71
N TYR A 94 -10.81 11.20 -21.69
CA TYR A 94 -12.06 10.70 -21.12
C TYR A 94 -12.91 11.86 -20.57
N PHE A 95 -12.30 12.77 -19.81
CA PHE A 95 -13.02 13.92 -19.27
C PHE A 95 -13.47 14.92 -20.34
N ALA A 96 -12.71 15.10 -21.42
CA ALA A 96 -13.12 15.93 -22.54
C ALA A 96 -14.39 15.38 -23.23
N ARG A 97 -14.51 14.05 -23.30
CA ARG A 97 -15.64 13.37 -23.95
C ARG A 97 -16.87 13.23 -23.06
N TYR A 98 -16.68 12.93 -21.78
CA TYR A 98 -17.78 12.55 -20.86
C TYR A 98 -18.05 13.58 -19.77
N GLY A 99 -17.26 14.66 -19.69
CA GLY A 99 -17.33 15.65 -18.62
C GLY A 99 -16.64 15.18 -17.33
N LYS A 100 -16.46 16.12 -16.41
CA LYS A 100 -15.83 15.89 -15.10
C LYS A 100 -16.90 15.79 -14.00
N PRO A 101 -16.89 14.75 -13.15
CA PRO A 101 -17.78 14.70 -11.99
C PRO A 101 -17.42 15.83 -11.02
N ARG A 102 -18.44 16.49 -10.45
CA ARG A 102 -18.28 17.57 -9.47
C ARG A 102 -18.68 17.15 -8.05
N HIS A 103 -19.45 16.07 -7.96
CA HIS A 103 -19.86 15.42 -6.73
C HIS A 103 -19.62 13.90 -6.83
N PRO A 104 -19.30 13.19 -5.73
CA PRO A 104 -19.09 11.74 -5.78
C PRO A 104 -20.28 10.94 -6.34
N HIS A 105 -21.51 11.42 -6.18
CA HIS A 105 -22.69 10.77 -6.78
C HIS A 105 -22.71 10.85 -8.31
N ASP A 106 -22.02 11.82 -8.91
CA ASP A 106 -21.94 11.94 -10.38
C ASP A 106 -21.24 10.73 -11.00
N LEU A 107 -20.40 10.03 -10.22
CA LEU A 107 -19.70 8.80 -10.64
C LEU A 107 -20.65 7.69 -11.07
N LEU A 108 -21.90 7.69 -10.57
CA LEU A 108 -22.93 6.73 -11.01
C LEU A 108 -23.31 6.89 -12.49
N ASN A 109 -22.97 8.03 -13.10
CA ASN A 109 -23.21 8.31 -14.51
C ASN A 109 -21.95 8.14 -15.39
N HIS A 110 -20.84 7.67 -14.82
CA HIS A 110 -19.58 7.47 -15.53
C HIS A 110 -19.22 5.99 -15.61
N GLN A 111 -18.43 5.62 -16.62
CA GLN A 111 -17.71 4.35 -16.59
C GLN A 111 -16.59 4.44 -15.55
N CYS A 112 -16.62 3.52 -14.58
CA CYS A 112 -15.55 3.37 -13.61
C CYS A 112 -14.82 2.04 -13.83
N VAL A 113 -13.50 2.03 -13.62
CA VAL A 113 -12.75 0.78 -13.51
C VAL A 113 -12.89 0.31 -12.05
N VAL A 114 -13.44 -0.88 -11.85
CA VAL A 114 -13.87 -1.32 -10.51
C VAL A 114 -12.88 -2.33 -9.94
N PHE A 115 -12.22 -1.97 -8.84
CA PHE A 115 -11.50 -2.95 -8.04
C PHE A 115 -12.45 -3.85 -7.24
N ARG A 116 -12.11 -5.13 -7.15
CA ARG A 116 -12.84 -6.16 -6.42
C ARG A 116 -11.86 -6.92 -5.55
N TYR A 117 -12.22 -7.11 -4.28
CA TYR A 117 -11.44 -7.93 -3.38
C TYR A 117 -11.42 -9.40 -3.83
N PRO A 118 -10.44 -10.19 -3.37
CA PRO A 118 -10.41 -11.64 -3.59
C PRO A 118 -11.69 -12.37 -3.14
N SER A 119 -12.45 -11.79 -2.20
CA SER A 119 -13.77 -12.30 -1.79
C SER A 119 -14.86 -12.21 -2.87
N GLY A 120 -14.59 -11.55 -4.00
CA GLY A 120 -15.55 -11.29 -5.06
C GLY A 120 -16.37 -10.02 -4.86
N LYS A 121 -16.23 -9.31 -3.74
CA LYS A 121 -16.96 -8.07 -3.47
C LYS A 121 -16.26 -6.86 -4.10
N PRO A 122 -16.96 -6.02 -4.90
CA PRO A 122 -16.43 -4.74 -5.34
C PRO A 122 -16.05 -3.86 -4.16
N PHE A 123 -14.97 -3.10 -4.30
CA PHE A 123 -14.64 -2.07 -3.33
C PHE A 123 -15.52 -0.85 -3.57
N HIS A 124 -16.26 -0.45 -2.54
CA HIS A 124 -17.01 0.80 -2.60
C HIS A 124 -16.09 1.98 -2.35
N TRP A 125 -16.24 3.02 -3.16
CA TRP A 125 -15.36 4.18 -3.10
C TRP A 125 -15.79 5.07 -1.94
N GLN A 126 -14.86 5.32 -1.03
CA GLN A 126 -15.14 6.02 0.22
C GLN A 126 -14.56 7.43 0.20
N PHE A 127 -15.39 8.43 0.45
CA PHE A 127 -15.09 9.85 0.39
C PHE A 127 -15.17 10.49 1.78
N ALA A 128 -14.83 11.77 1.85
CA ALA A 128 -15.11 12.62 3.01
C ALA A 128 -16.60 12.57 3.40
N LYS A 129 -16.89 12.90 4.67
CA LYS A 129 -18.25 12.89 5.26
C LYS A 129 -18.90 11.50 5.27
N GLU A 130 -18.08 10.46 5.42
CA GLU A 130 -18.53 9.06 5.49
C GLU A 130 -19.36 8.62 4.26
N LEU A 131 -19.19 9.31 3.14
CA LEU A 131 -19.90 9.00 1.91
C LEU A 131 -19.24 7.80 1.23
N GLU A 132 -20.05 6.81 0.88
CA GLU A 132 -19.60 5.61 0.18
C GLU A 132 -20.42 5.44 -1.11
N ILE A 133 -19.74 5.23 -2.24
CA ILE A 133 -20.35 5.09 -3.56
C ILE A 133 -20.00 3.72 -4.13
N ALA A 134 -21.03 2.90 -4.37
CA ALA A 134 -20.92 1.70 -5.17
C ALA A 134 -20.96 2.09 -6.66
N VAL A 135 -19.77 2.34 -7.22
CA VAL A 135 -19.63 2.68 -8.65
C VAL A 135 -19.92 1.47 -9.55
N ALA A 136 -20.21 1.74 -10.82
CA ALA A 136 -20.42 0.72 -11.83
C ALA A 136 -19.49 0.94 -13.03
N GLY A 137 -19.18 -0.15 -13.73
CA GLY A 137 -18.47 -0.10 -15.00
C GLY A 137 -18.21 -1.48 -15.57
N ASN A 138 -17.75 -1.49 -16.82
CA ASN A 138 -17.64 -2.71 -17.61
C ASN A 138 -16.33 -3.47 -17.39
N ILE A 139 -15.41 -2.92 -16.60
CA ILE A 139 -14.12 -3.54 -16.26
C ILE A 139 -14.07 -3.70 -14.74
N ILE A 140 -13.96 -4.96 -14.30
CA ILE A 140 -13.84 -5.32 -12.88
C ILE A 140 -12.57 -6.15 -12.72
N LEU A 141 -11.67 -5.70 -11.84
CA LEU A 141 -10.32 -6.24 -11.66
C LEU A 141 -10.04 -6.52 -10.18
N ASP A 142 -9.09 -7.40 -9.91
CA ASP A 142 -8.58 -7.70 -8.56
C ASP A 142 -7.10 -7.33 -8.41
N ASP A 143 -6.60 -6.50 -9.32
CA ASP A 143 -5.25 -5.99 -9.37
C ASP A 143 -5.28 -4.47 -9.63
N VAL A 144 -4.69 -3.73 -8.70
CA VAL A 144 -4.65 -2.25 -8.69
C VAL A 144 -3.71 -1.67 -9.75
N ASP A 145 -2.70 -2.42 -10.21
CA ASP A 145 -1.83 -2.00 -11.29
C ASP A 145 -2.54 -2.19 -12.63
N ALA A 146 -3.29 -3.28 -12.79
CA ALA A 146 -4.19 -3.46 -13.93
C ALA A 146 -5.31 -2.39 -13.97
N GLU A 147 -5.83 -1.97 -12.80
CA GLU A 147 -6.78 -0.86 -12.71
C GLU A 147 -6.18 0.44 -13.28
N LEU A 148 -4.97 0.81 -12.83
CA LEU A 148 -4.25 1.96 -13.35
C LEU A 148 -4.00 1.85 -14.87
N GLU A 149 -3.57 0.69 -15.36
CA GLU A 149 -3.35 0.47 -16.79
C GLU A 149 -4.64 0.67 -17.60
N ALA A 150 -5.77 0.13 -17.16
CA ALA A 150 -7.06 0.31 -17.81
C ALA A 150 -7.49 1.79 -17.85
N VAL A 151 -7.26 2.53 -16.75
CA VAL A 151 -7.53 3.97 -16.68
C VAL A 151 -6.64 4.73 -17.65
N LEU A 152 -5.34 4.41 -17.72
CA LEU A 152 -4.39 5.03 -18.67
C LEU A 152 -4.73 4.73 -20.14
N MET A 153 -5.41 3.61 -20.41
CA MET A 153 -5.97 3.26 -21.72
C MET A 153 -7.31 3.95 -22.01
N GLY A 154 -7.81 4.78 -21.09
CA GLY A 154 -9.04 5.56 -21.27
C GLY A 154 -10.34 4.77 -21.00
N ALA A 155 -10.27 3.63 -20.32
CA ALA A 155 -11.44 2.79 -20.07
C ALA A 155 -12.50 3.43 -19.15
N GLY A 156 -12.12 4.42 -18.35
CA GLY A 156 -13.00 5.07 -17.40
C GLY A 156 -12.26 5.82 -16.31
N ILE A 157 -12.98 6.09 -15.24
CA ILE A 157 -12.46 6.70 -14.01
C ILE A 157 -11.97 5.59 -13.08
N GLY A 158 -10.78 5.74 -12.50
CA GLY A 158 -10.26 4.85 -11.45
C GLY A 158 -10.25 5.51 -10.08
N TYR A 159 -10.09 4.68 -9.04
CA TYR A 159 -9.93 5.12 -7.66
C TYR A 159 -8.60 4.65 -7.10
N LEU A 160 -7.57 5.43 -7.43
CA LEU A 160 -6.19 5.00 -7.42
C LEU A 160 -5.40 5.69 -6.31
N LEU A 161 -4.36 5.03 -5.82
CA LEU A 161 -3.48 5.59 -4.81
C LEU A 161 -2.67 6.76 -5.40
N TYR A 162 -2.61 7.90 -4.71
CA TYR A 162 -1.87 9.07 -5.18
C TYR A 162 -0.41 8.75 -5.51
N GLU A 163 0.26 7.98 -4.65
CA GLU A 163 1.65 7.55 -4.85
C GLU A 163 1.84 6.70 -6.12
N GLN A 164 0.79 5.97 -6.54
CA GLN A 164 0.81 5.16 -7.76
C GLN A 164 0.68 6.03 -9.02
N ILE A 165 -0.05 7.16 -8.91
CA ILE A 165 -0.44 7.97 -10.08
C ILE A 165 0.33 9.29 -10.22
N LYS A 166 1.13 9.68 -9.23
CA LYS A 166 1.79 11.00 -9.17
C LYS A 166 2.53 11.36 -10.47
N GLU A 167 3.34 10.45 -11.02
CA GLU A 167 4.08 10.71 -12.26
C GLU A 167 3.15 10.97 -13.46
N TYR A 168 2.01 10.30 -13.52
CA TYR A 168 1.02 10.48 -14.59
C TYR A 168 0.25 11.80 -14.43
N LEU A 169 0.10 12.29 -13.20
CA LEU A 169 -0.42 13.64 -12.94
C LEU A 169 0.60 14.70 -13.36
N ASP A 170 1.86 14.53 -12.97
CA ASP A 170 2.95 15.46 -13.29
C ASP A 170 3.17 15.59 -14.81
N THR A 171 2.98 14.49 -15.56
CA THR A 171 3.09 14.46 -17.03
C THR A 171 1.78 14.82 -17.75
N GLY A 172 0.69 15.07 -17.03
CA GLY A 172 -0.62 15.39 -17.60
C GLY A 172 -1.30 14.21 -18.32
N ARG A 173 -0.84 12.98 -18.14
CA ARG A 173 -1.47 11.77 -18.69
C ARG A 173 -2.76 11.41 -17.95
N LEU A 174 -2.84 11.76 -16.67
CA LEU A 174 -4.05 11.65 -15.85
C LEU A 174 -4.40 13.01 -15.28
N GLU A 175 -5.68 13.19 -15.00
CA GLU A 175 -6.20 14.32 -14.24
C GLU A 175 -6.98 13.80 -13.02
N CYS A 176 -6.78 14.44 -11.87
CA CYS A 176 -7.57 14.16 -10.66
C CYS A 176 -8.80 15.07 -10.58
N VAL A 177 -9.92 14.50 -10.18
CA VAL A 177 -11.18 15.20 -9.89
C VAL A 177 -11.63 14.90 -8.45
N LEU A 178 -12.66 15.60 -7.99
CA LEU A 178 -13.23 15.41 -6.65
C LEU A 178 -12.20 15.59 -5.51
N GLY A 179 -11.20 16.45 -5.69
CA GLY A 179 -10.13 16.69 -4.71
C GLY A 179 -10.64 17.09 -3.32
N ASP A 180 -11.71 17.88 -3.26
CA ASP A 180 -12.37 18.32 -2.01
C ASP A 180 -13.09 17.19 -1.27
N TRP A 181 -13.32 16.06 -1.93
CA TRP A 181 -13.97 14.87 -1.37
C TRP A 181 -12.98 13.78 -0.98
N SER A 182 -11.70 13.97 -1.26
CA SER A 182 -10.66 13.01 -0.94
C SER A 182 -10.02 13.33 0.41
N THR A 183 -9.94 12.31 1.27
CA THR A 183 -9.40 12.43 2.64
C THR A 183 -8.14 11.60 2.75
N GLU A 184 -7.07 12.19 3.32
CA GLU A 184 -5.90 11.43 3.73
C GLU A 184 -6.27 10.42 4.82
N ARG A 185 -5.66 9.24 4.75
CA ARG A 185 -5.90 8.15 5.69
C ARG A 185 -4.57 7.67 6.25
N PRO A 186 -4.57 7.10 7.46
CA PRO A 186 -3.39 6.39 7.93
C PRO A 186 -2.96 5.35 6.87
N GLY A 187 -1.68 5.38 6.52
CA GLY A 187 -1.11 4.59 5.44
C GLY A 187 -1.01 3.10 5.76
N PHE A 188 -0.11 2.43 5.06
CA PHE A 188 0.16 1.03 5.28
C PHE A 188 0.88 0.81 6.62
N GLN A 189 0.62 -0.34 7.24
CA GLN A 189 1.18 -0.74 8.52
C GLN A 189 1.79 -2.13 8.36
N ILE A 190 3.01 -2.33 8.88
CA ILE A 190 3.50 -3.66 9.22
C ILE A 190 2.78 -4.09 10.49
N TYR A 191 2.21 -5.29 10.50
CA TYR A 191 1.62 -5.89 11.68
C TYR A 191 2.17 -7.30 11.93
N TYR A 192 2.26 -7.68 13.19
CA TYR A 192 2.88 -8.95 13.60
C TYR A 192 2.36 -9.40 14.98
N PRO A 193 2.47 -10.70 15.32
CA PRO A 193 2.05 -11.23 16.62
C PRO A 193 2.93 -10.72 17.78
N ASN A 194 2.58 -11.08 19.02
CA ASN A 194 3.24 -10.60 20.25
C ASN A 194 4.79 -10.59 20.19
N ARG A 195 5.43 -9.53 20.73
CA ARG A 195 6.89 -9.28 20.73
C ARG A 195 7.73 -10.45 21.25
N GLN A 196 7.18 -11.29 22.11
CA GLN A 196 7.89 -12.43 22.71
C GLN A 196 8.32 -13.49 21.69
N TYR A 197 7.59 -13.63 20.57
CA TYR A 197 7.86 -14.62 19.52
C TYR A 197 8.45 -14.00 18.24
N MET A 198 8.93 -12.76 18.33
CA MET A 198 9.51 -12.04 17.20
C MET A 198 10.85 -12.66 16.79
N SER A 199 10.96 -13.06 15.52
CA SER A 199 12.21 -13.54 14.95
C SER A 199 13.27 -12.43 14.93
N CYS A 200 14.56 -12.82 14.98
CA CYS A 200 15.67 -11.86 14.88
C CYS A 200 15.58 -11.02 13.59
N GLY A 201 15.15 -11.64 12.49
CA GLY A 201 14.96 -10.95 11.21
C GLY A 201 13.87 -9.89 11.25
N LEU A 202 12.72 -10.20 11.85
CA LEU A 202 11.65 -9.22 12.01
C LEU A 202 12.06 -8.06 12.93
N ARG A 203 12.76 -8.34 14.03
CA ARG A 203 13.27 -7.29 14.91
C ARG A 203 14.21 -6.34 14.18
N ALA A 204 15.22 -6.89 13.49
CA ALA A 204 16.17 -6.11 12.71
C ALA A 204 15.45 -5.26 11.65
N PHE A 205 14.47 -5.84 10.96
CA PHE A 205 13.69 -5.12 9.95
C PHE A 205 12.87 -3.97 10.55
N LEU A 206 12.19 -4.19 11.69
CA LEU A 206 11.43 -3.12 12.35
C LEU A 206 12.33 -1.98 12.83
N ASP A 207 13.54 -2.28 13.30
CA ASP A 207 14.49 -1.26 13.73
C ASP A 207 15.10 -0.51 12.53
N TYR A 208 15.36 -1.20 11.42
CA TYR A 208 15.72 -0.59 10.13
C TYR A 208 14.63 0.37 9.62
N VAL A 209 13.36 -0.05 9.69
CA VAL A 209 12.23 0.79 9.28
C VAL A 209 12.13 2.06 10.14
N LYS A 210 12.29 1.95 11.47
CA LYS A 210 12.26 3.10 12.39
C LYS A 210 13.42 4.08 12.16
N THR A 211 14.62 3.57 11.87
CA THR A 211 15.79 4.42 11.62
C THR A 211 15.67 5.14 10.26
N GLY A 212 15.11 4.47 9.24
CA GLY A 212 14.80 5.06 7.94
C GLY A 212 13.64 6.08 7.95
N GLN A 213 12.71 5.97 8.90
CA GLN A 213 11.57 6.89 9.05
C GLN A 213 11.95 8.32 9.48
N ILE A 214 13.19 8.56 9.89
CA ILE A 214 13.63 9.88 10.38
C ILE A 214 14.11 10.82 9.25
N CYS A 215 14.29 10.36 8.00
CA CYS A 215 15.01 11.18 7.00
C CYS A 215 14.32 11.56 5.67
N GLN A 216 13.06 11.22 5.39
CA GLN A 216 12.44 11.62 4.10
C GLN A 216 10.97 12.02 4.18
N SER A 217 10.71 13.28 4.57
CA SER A 217 9.52 14.05 4.14
C SER A 217 9.55 15.55 4.51
N GLN A 218 10.59 16.08 5.15
CA GLN A 218 10.73 17.54 5.40
C GLN A 218 11.66 18.29 4.42
N ARG A 219 12.13 17.69 3.32
CA ARG A 219 13.02 18.38 2.37
C ARG A 219 12.63 18.18 0.91
N HIS A 220 11.51 18.76 0.48
CA HIS A 220 11.40 19.42 -0.82
C HIS A 220 10.06 20.15 -0.94
N ARG A 221 10.07 21.44 -0.58
CA ARG A 221 9.13 22.43 -1.13
C ARG A 221 9.99 23.31 -2.03
N PRO A 222 9.89 23.23 -3.36
CA PRO A 222 10.40 24.32 -4.19
C PRO A 222 9.45 25.51 -4.02
N GLN A 223 10.05 26.70 -3.98
CA GLN A 223 9.37 27.99 -3.98
C GLN A 223 8.61 28.22 -5.28
#